data_AF-A0A1S1WY29-F1
#
_entry.id   AF-A0A1S1WY29-F1
#
_cell.length_a   1.000
_cell.length_b   1.000
_cell.length_c   1.000
_cell.angle_alpha   90.00
_cell.angle_beta   90.00
_cell.angle_gamma   90.00
#
_symmetry.space_group_name_H-M   'P 1'
#
loop_
_entity.id
_entity.type
_entity.pdbx_description
1 polymer ?
#
loop_
_entity_poly.entity_id
_entity_poly.type
_entity_poly.pdbx_seq_one_letter_code
_entity_poly.pdbx_strand_id
1 'polypeptide(L)' 'MDNWLGLSDNQLLGANYWGAPENSYVSGKSKYLTYKRVSPQGLYRCKTTFEVQNGVIFNYHAYGNDCW' A
#
# COMPACT_ATOMS: atom_id res chain seq x y z
N MET A 1 -0.72 12.59 9.01
CA MET A 1 -0.60 12.64 7.54
C MET A 1 0.49 11.68 7.16
N ASP A 2 0.12 10.55 6.59
CA ASP A 2 1.08 9.55 6.19
C ASP A 2 1.83 9.98 4.93
N ASN A 3 3.10 10.34 5.08
CA ASN A 3 3.96 10.75 3.96
C ASN A 3 4.50 9.52 3.22
N TRP A 4 3.63 8.79 2.52
CA TRP A 4 4.04 7.67 1.67
C TRP A 4 4.47 8.11 0.26
N LEU A 5 3.96 9.24 -0.21
CA LEU A 5 4.33 9.80 -1.52
C LEU A 5 5.82 10.16 -1.53
N GLY A 6 6.52 9.75 -2.59
CA GLY A 6 7.95 9.94 -2.73
C GLY A 6 8.81 8.87 -2.04
N LEU A 7 8.23 7.96 -1.25
CA LEU A 7 8.97 6.83 -0.69
C LEU A 7 9.26 5.78 -1.77
N SER A 8 10.37 5.07 -1.59
CA SER A 8 10.70 3.93 -2.44
C SER A 8 9.80 2.73 -2.15
N ASP A 9 9.50 1.92 -3.18
CA ASP A 9 8.74 0.68 -2.97
C ASP A 9 9.51 -0.34 -2.11
N ASN A 10 10.85 -0.32 -2.16
CA ASN A 10 11.69 -1.10 -1.24
C ASN A 10 11.46 -0.75 0.24
N GLN A 11 11.30 0.54 0.57
CA GLN A 11 10.96 0.92 1.95
C GLN A 11 9.57 0.41 2.33
N LEU A 12 8.61 0.50 1.41
CA LEU A 12 7.24 0.03 1.65
C LEU A 12 7.21 -1.50 1.89
N LEU A 13 7.99 -2.25 1.11
CA LEU A 13 8.15 -3.70 1.22
C LEU A 13 8.93 -4.14 2.47
N GLY A 14 9.62 -3.23 3.14
CA GLY A 14 10.31 -3.51 4.39
C GLY A 14 9.33 -3.93 5.49
N ALA A 15 9.70 -4.96 6.27
CA ALA A 15 8.89 -5.48 7.37
C ALA A 15 8.59 -4.45 8.48
N ASN A 16 9.41 -3.40 8.58
CA ASN A 16 9.22 -2.27 9.51
C ASN A 16 8.23 -1.21 8.99
N TYR A 17 7.70 -1.38 7.77
CA TYR A 17 6.72 -0.50 7.14
C TYR A 17 5.42 -1.28 6.89
N TRP A 18 5.20 -1.76 5.66
CA TRP A 18 4.00 -2.53 5.32
C TRP A 18 4.30 -4.02 5.06
N GLY A 19 5.56 -4.36 4.78
CA GLY A 19 5.97 -5.72 4.44
C GLY A 19 5.45 -6.17 3.07
N ALA A 20 5.30 -7.48 2.92
CA ALA A 20 4.82 -8.08 1.68
C ALA A 20 3.34 -7.71 1.42
N PRO A 21 2.99 -7.28 0.20
CA PRO A 21 1.61 -7.01 -0.17
C PRO A 21 0.79 -8.30 -0.23
N GLU A 22 -0.52 -8.18 -0.01
CA GLU A 22 -1.45 -9.30 -0.22
C GLU A 22 -1.53 -9.64 -1.72
N ASN A 23 -1.49 -8.61 -2.58
CA ASN A 23 -1.48 -8.77 -4.02
C ASN A 23 -0.63 -7.70 -4.68
N SER A 24 0.04 -8.07 -5.77
CA SER A 24 0.79 -7.13 -6.60
C SER A 24 0.60 -7.43 -8.07
N TYR A 25 0.42 -6.38 -8.89
CA TYR A 25 0.36 -6.53 -10.34
C TYR A 25 1.03 -5.34 -11.04
N VAL A 26 1.40 -5.53 -12.31
CA VAL A 26 2.00 -4.50 -13.16
C VAL A 26 1.03 -4.19 -14.29
N SER A 27 0.79 -2.91 -14.54
CA SER A 27 0.01 -2.44 -15.69
C SER A 27 0.74 -1.27 -16.34
N GLY A 28 1.16 -1.46 -17.59
CA GLY A 28 2.00 -0.48 -18.30
C GLY A 28 3.32 -0.24 -17.56
N LYS A 29 3.56 1.02 -17.17
CA LYS A 29 4.77 1.44 -16.42
C LYS A 29 4.57 1.44 -14.91
N SER A 30 3.36 1.15 -14.43
CA SER A 30 2.99 1.21 -13.02
C SER A 30 2.98 -0.19 -12.39
N LYS A 31 3.50 -0.27 -11.18
CA LYS A 31 3.37 -1.42 -10.28
C LYS A 31 2.37 -1.05 -9.18
N TYR A 32 1.44 -1.96 -8.92
CA TYR A 32 0.38 -1.78 -7.94
C TYR A 32 0.61 -2.74 -6.78
N LEU A 33 0.68 -2.21 -5.55
CA LEU A 33 0.89 -2.98 -4.33
C LEU A 33 -0.34 -2.86 -3.43
N THR A 34 -1.08 -3.94 -3.26
CA THR A 34 -2.33 -3.96 -2.50
C THR A 34 -2.13 -4.61 -1.14
N TYR A 35 -2.54 -3.90 -0.09
CA TYR A 35 -2.49 -4.32 1.30
C TYR A 35 -3.90 -4.39 1.87
N LYS A 36 -4.16 -5.39 2.71
CA LYS A 36 -5.35 -5.44 3.55
C LYS A 36 -4.93 -5.41 5.01
N ARG A 37 -5.47 -4.44 5.75
CA ARG A 37 -5.38 -4.38 7.21
C ARG A 37 -6.76 -4.67 7.76
N VAL A 38 -6.85 -5.69 8.60
CA VAL A 38 -8.09 -6.09 9.27
C VAL A 38 -7.81 -6.11 10.77
N SER A 39 -8.69 -5.51 11.57
CA SER A 39 -8.56 -5.62 13.02
C SER A 39 -8.72 -7.07 13.46
N PRO A 40 -8.11 -7.49 14.58
CA PRO A 40 -8.32 -8.83 15.12
C PRO A 40 -9.80 -9.17 15.37
N GLN A 41 -10.63 -8.15 15.63
CA GLN A 41 -12.08 -8.30 15.83
C GLN A 41 -12.91 -8.13 14.55
N GLY A 42 -12.29 -7.87 13.39
CA GLY A 42 -12.97 -7.67 12.10
C GLY A 42 -13.75 -6.35 11.97
N LEU A 43 -13.60 -5.43 12.92
CA LEU A 43 -14.40 -4.20 13.01
C LEU A 43 -13.99 -3.13 12.00
N TYR A 44 -12.70 -3.07 11.67
CA TYR A 44 -12.20 -2.23 10.59
C TYR A 44 -11.44 -3.06 9.57
N ARG A 45 -11.66 -2.70 8.30
CA ARG A 45 -11.03 -3.31 7.14
C ARG A 45 -10.63 -2.18 6.20
N CYS A 46 -9.33 -1.97 6.09
CA CYS A 46 -8.78 -1.07 5.10
C CYS A 46 -8.07 -1.86 4.01
N LYS A 47 -8.37 -1.54 2.75
CA LYS A 47 -7.62 -1.98 1.59
C LYS A 47 -6.88 -0.76 1.02
N THR A 48 -5.56 -0.79 1.05
CA THR A 48 -4.70 0.28 0.51
C THR A 48 -3.94 -0.25 -0.69
N THR A 49 -4.06 0.43 -1.83
CA THR A 49 -3.31 0.13 -3.04
C THR A 49 -2.36 1.27 -3.34
N PHE A 50 -1.05 1.02 -3.28
CA PHE A 50 -0.02 1.96 -3.70
C PHE A 50 0.28 1.81 -5.18
N GLU A 51 0.43 2.95 -5.86
CA GLU A 51 0.92 3.01 -7.23
C GLU A 51 2.38 3.43 -7.23
N VAL A 52 3.21 2.61 -7.85
CA VAL A 52 4.65 2.76 -7.92
C VAL A 52 5.06 2.95 -9.38
N GLN A 53 5.83 3.99 -9.65
CA GLN A 53 6.50 4.21 -10.93
C GLN A 53 7.96 4.55 -10.66
N ASN A 54 8.87 3.99 -11.45
CA ASN A 54 10.32 4.16 -11.28
C ASN A 54 10.81 3.86 -9.85
N GLY A 55 10.20 2.87 -9.19
CA GLY A 55 10.54 2.46 -7.82
C GLY A 55 10.07 3.43 -6.72
N VAL A 56 9.26 4.43 -7.06
CA VAL A 56 8.76 5.45 -6.12
C VAL A 56 7.24 5.44 -6.10
N ILE A 57 6.66 5.57 -4.91
CA ILE A 57 5.22 5.74 -4.72
C ILE A 57 4.84 7.15 -5.15
N PHE A 58 3.96 7.23 -6.15
CA PHE A 58 3.49 8.52 -6.66
C PHE A 58 1.99 8.72 -6.44
N ASN A 59 1.25 7.64 -6.13
CA ASN A 59 -0.16 7.71 -5.78
C ASN A 59 -0.55 6.55 -4.85
N TYR A 60 -1.68 6.68 -4.15
CA TYR A 60 -2.29 5.58 -3.44
C TYR A 60 -3.80 5.76 -3.30
N HIS A 61 -4.51 4.65 -3.22
CA HIS A 61 -5.95 4.61 -3.01
C HIS A 61 -6.26 3.73 -1.80
N ALA A 62 -7.01 4.27 -0.84
CA ALA A 62 -7.47 3.54 0.33
C ALA A 62 -9.00 3.41 0.30
N TYR A 63 -9.51 2.20 0.54
CA TYR A 63 -10.93 1.90 0.57
C TYR A 63 -11.29 1.08 1.81
N GLY A 64 -12.40 1.44 2.45
CA GLY A 64 -12.93 0.78 3.63
C GLY A 64 -13.03 1.74 4.83
N ASN A 65 -12.98 1.18 6.03
CA ASN A 65 -13.15 1.91 7.28
C ASN A 65 -11.81 1.96 8.01
N ASP A 66 -11.49 3.11 8.61
CA ASP A 66 -10.27 3.36 9.39
C ASP A 66 -8.98 2.98 8.64
N CYS A 67 -8.76 3.65 7.52
CA CYS A 67 -7.57 3.48 6.68
C CYS A 67 -6.31 4.22 7.16
N TRP A 68 -6.37 4.75 8.38
CA TRP A 68 -5.43 5.69 8.98
C TRP A 68 -5.08 5.23 10.40
#